data_AF-A0A2V2TBH7-F1
#
_entry.id   AF-A0A2V2TBH7-F1
#
_cell.length_a   1.000
_cell.length_b   1.000
_cell.length_c   1.000
_cell.angle_alpha   90.00
_cell.angle_beta   90.00
_cell.angle_gamma   90.00
#
_symmetry.space_group_name_H-M   'P 1'
#
loop_
_entity.id
_entity.type
_entity.pdbx_description
1 polymer ?
#
loop_
_entity_poly.entity_id
_entity_poly.type
_entity_poly.pdbx_seq_one_letter_code
_entity_poly.pdbx_strand_id
1 'polypeptide(L)'
;RDLPADERQARQQRVISAAEGFVADPSSLHPLNPAWDNHFLDLLEQQRFAELDGLGNAELSALAGKSTHEVKTWVAAFAALSAFGPYQARERYYRPIPEWIAGFGSLSAHSLT
;
A
#
# COMPACT_ATOMS: atom_id res chain seq x y z
N ARG A 1 10.79 -13.29 -19.17
CA ARG A 1 11.54 -14.53 -18.84
C ARG A 1 10.49 -15.59 -18.58
N ASP A 2 10.42 -16.65 -19.38
CA ASP A 2 9.50 -17.76 -19.16
C ASP A 2 10.22 -18.79 -18.26
N LEU A 3 9.77 -18.92 -17.02
CA LEU A 3 10.39 -19.81 -16.04
C LEU A 3 9.90 -21.24 -16.30
N PRO A 4 10.75 -22.27 -16.19
CA PRO A 4 10.31 -23.67 -16.14
C PRO A 4 9.16 -23.90 -15.13
N ALA A 5 8.28 -24.87 -15.40
CA ALA A 5 7.06 -25.07 -14.63
C ALA A 5 7.32 -25.41 -13.15
N ASP A 6 8.36 -26.18 -12.87
CA ASP A 6 8.86 -26.55 -11.55
C ASP A 6 9.41 -25.33 -10.79
N GLU A 7 10.16 -24.44 -11.45
CA GLU A 7 10.63 -23.19 -10.84
C GLU A 7 9.47 -22.27 -10.46
N ARG A 8 8.43 -22.19 -11.30
CA ARG A 8 7.21 -21.43 -10.99
C ARG A 8 6.48 -22.01 -9.78
N GLN A 9 6.30 -23.34 -9.76
CA GLN A 9 5.64 -24.04 -8.64
C GLN A 9 6.41 -23.83 -7.33
N ALA A 10 7.74 -23.98 -7.35
CA ALA A 10 8.58 -23.76 -6.18
C ALA A 10 8.47 -22.31 -5.67
N ARG A 11 8.41 -21.32 -6.57
CA ARG A 11 8.21 -19.91 -6.18
C ARG A 11 6.83 -19.68 -5.58
N GLN A 12 5.77 -20.24 -6.16
CA GLN A 12 4.41 -20.12 -5.62
C GLN A 12 4.29 -20.77 -4.24
N GLN A 13 4.85 -21.97 -4.07
CA GLN A 13 4.83 -22.68 -2.78
C GLN A 13 5.54 -21.89 -1.68
N ARG A 14 6.66 -21.21 -1.98
CA ARG A 14 7.34 -20.33 -1.01
C ARG A 14 6.44 -19.19 -0.53
N VAL A 15 5.64 -18.59 -1.43
CA VAL A 15 4.72 -17.50 -1.07
C VAL A 15 3.58 -18.04 -0.21
N ILE A 16 3.00 -19.18 -0.58
CA ILE A 16 1.92 -19.84 0.18
C ILE A 16 2.40 -20.18 1.60
N SER A 17 3.54 -20.85 1.74
CA SER A 17 4.07 -21.23 3.05
C SER A 17 4.46 -20.02 3.90
N ALA A 18 4.93 -18.93 3.28
CA ALA A 18 5.17 -17.68 4.00
C ALA A 18 3.87 -17.05 4.52
N ALA A 19 2.79 -17.07 3.73
CA ALA A 19 1.48 -16.58 4.15
C ALA A 19 0.89 -17.42 5.30
N GLU A 20 0.96 -18.75 5.20
CA GLU A 20 0.56 -19.64 6.29
C GLU A 20 1.35 -19.37 7.58
N GLY A 21 2.67 -19.19 7.47
CA GLY A 21 3.54 -18.82 8.58
C GLY A 21 3.17 -17.46 9.19
N PHE A 22 2.86 -16.47 8.36
CA PHE A 22 2.48 -15.13 8.83
C PHE A 22 1.13 -15.10 9.55
N VAL A 23 0.16 -15.90 9.10
CA VAL A 23 -1.13 -16.06 9.79
C VAL A 23 -0.94 -16.67 11.18
N ALA A 24 -0.03 -17.64 11.32
CA ALA A 24 0.28 -18.28 12.60
C ALA A 24 1.12 -17.39 13.54
N ASP A 25 2.09 -16.67 12.98
CA ASP A 25 2.96 -15.73 13.67
C ASP A 25 3.14 -14.45 12.85
N PRO A 26 2.38 -13.38 13.16
CA PRO A 26 2.49 -12.09 12.47
C PRO A 26 3.85 -11.40 12.61
N SER A 27 4.75 -11.88 13.48
CA SER A 27 6.12 -11.35 13.63
C SER A 27 7.14 -12.01 12.70
N SER A 28 6.74 -13.08 12.00
CA SER A 28 7.60 -13.82 11.05
C SER A 28 7.99 -13.00 9.81
N LEU A 29 7.22 -11.94 9.50
CA LEU A 29 7.49 -10.97 8.44
C LEU A 29 7.23 -9.55 8.97
N HIS A 30 7.53 -8.54 8.14
CA HIS A 30 7.13 -7.17 8.45
C HIS A 30 5.62 -7.11 8.67
N PRO A 31 5.14 -6.73 9.87
CA PRO A 31 3.71 -6.75 10.15
C PRO A 31 2.98 -5.71 9.31
N LEU A 32 1.73 -6.01 8.97
CA LEU A 32 0.84 -4.99 8.38
C LEU A 32 0.72 -3.81 9.34
N ASN A 33 0.64 -2.60 8.77
CA ASN A 33 0.45 -1.38 9.54
C ASN A 33 -0.85 -0.67 9.12
N PRO A 34 -2.04 -1.17 9.54
CA PRO A 34 -3.32 -0.56 9.23
C PRO A 34 -3.45 0.91 9.64
N ALA A 35 -2.77 1.30 10.72
CA ALA A 35 -2.79 2.68 11.18
C ALA A 35 -2.09 3.60 10.17
N TRP A 36 -0.91 3.20 9.69
CA TRP A 36 -0.20 3.90 8.64
C TRP A 36 -0.99 3.88 7.32
N ASP A 37 -1.56 2.73 6.93
CA ASP A 37 -2.33 2.63 5.68
C ASP A 37 -3.55 3.56 5.68
N ASN A 38 -4.30 3.63 6.79
CA ASN A 38 -5.42 4.56 6.92
C ASN A 38 -4.96 6.01 6.95
N HIS A 39 -3.86 6.30 7.64
CA HIS A 39 -3.30 7.64 7.66
C HIS A 39 -2.84 8.10 6.26
N PHE A 40 -2.25 7.21 5.46
CA PHE A 40 -1.92 7.49 4.08
C PHE A 40 -3.17 7.90 3.27
N LEU A 41 -4.29 7.18 3.42
CA LEU A 41 -5.56 7.54 2.78
C LEU A 41 -6.10 8.88 3.29
N ASP A 42 -5.96 9.19 4.59
CA ASP A 42 -6.33 10.50 5.14
C ASP A 42 -5.53 11.64 4.51
N LEU A 43 -4.21 11.45 4.32
CA LEU A 43 -3.33 12.45 3.73
C LEU A 43 -3.70 12.74 2.27
N LEU A 44 -4.07 11.71 1.50
CA LEU A 44 -4.63 11.89 0.17
C LEU A 44 -5.95 12.66 0.26
N GLU A 45 -6.94 12.15 1.00
CA GLU A 45 -8.26 12.78 1.14
C GLU A 45 -8.20 14.27 1.54
N GLN A 46 -7.25 14.64 2.41
CA GLN A 46 -7.04 16.00 2.90
C GLN A 46 -6.05 16.83 2.08
N GLN A 47 -5.51 16.30 0.98
CA GLN A 47 -4.52 16.97 0.11
C GLN A 47 -3.23 17.40 0.86
N ARG A 48 -2.83 16.66 1.89
CA ARG A 48 -1.68 16.95 2.77
C ARG A 48 -0.37 16.35 2.24
N PHE A 49 -0.06 16.62 0.97
CA PHE A 49 1.08 15.98 0.27
C PHE A 49 2.45 16.33 0.87
N ALA A 50 2.59 17.53 1.46
CA ALA A 50 3.85 17.96 2.07
C ALA A 50 4.33 17.03 3.20
N GLU A 51 3.42 16.32 3.88
CA GLU A 51 3.78 15.31 4.88
C GLU A 51 4.35 14.04 4.25
N LEU A 52 3.87 13.67 3.06
CA LEU A 52 4.41 12.56 2.29
C LEU A 52 5.78 12.92 1.70
N ASP A 53 5.99 14.18 1.28
CA ASP A 53 7.27 14.68 0.78
C ASP A 53 8.36 14.69 1.88
N GLY A 54 7.96 14.90 3.14
CA GLY A 54 8.85 14.86 4.30
C GLY A 54 9.25 13.44 4.73
N LEU A 55 8.55 12.40 4.24
CA LEU A 55 8.75 11.02 4.68
C LEU A 55 9.91 10.35 3.94
N GLY A 56 10.96 9.99 4.66
CA GLY A 56 12.14 9.32 4.08
C GLY A 56 11.83 7.89 3.61
N ASN A 57 12.51 7.43 2.54
CA ASN A 57 12.31 6.07 2.03
C ASN A 57 12.62 4.98 3.08
N ALA A 58 13.71 5.16 3.84
CA ALA A 58 14.11 4.22 4.88
C ALA A 58 13.09 4.18 6.02
N GLU A 59 12.56 5.34 6.40
CA GLU A 59 11.51 5.47 7.41
C GLU A 59 10.22 4.80 6.94
N LEU A 60 9.77 5.05 5.71
CA LEU A 60 8.62 4.38 5.12
C LEU A 60 8.79 2.85 5.09
N SER A 61 9.96 2.37 4.67
CA SER A 61 10.28 0.93 4.69
C SER A 61 10.21 0.35 6.11
N ALA A 62 10.59 1.11 7.14
CA ALA A 62 10.52 0.68 8.53
C ALA A 62 9.08 0.75 9.10
N LEU A 63 8.24 1.67 8.63
CA LEU A 63 6.86 1.80 9.08
C LEU A 63 5.93 0.76 8.45
N ALA A 64 6.04 0.53 7.15
CA ALA A 64 5.04 -0.19 6.38
C ALA A 64 5.62 -1.32 5.50
N GLY A 65 6.93 -1.47 5.46
CA GLY A 65 7.61 -2.49 4.65
C GLY A 65 8.02 -1.97 3.28
N LYS A 66 8.88 -2.75 2.60
CA LYS A 66 9.50 -2.32 1.33
C LYS A 66 8.51 -2.25 0.17
N SER A 67 7.50 -3.13 0.17
CA SER A 67 6.49 -3.15 -0.90
C SER A 67 5.62 -1.88 -0.90
N THR A 68 5.54 -1.17 0.22
CA THR A 68 4.73 0.05 0.35
C THR A 68 5.15 1.17 -0.58
N HIS A 69 6.37 1.16 -1.12
CA HIS A 69 6.80 2.19 -2.07
C HIS A 69 5.95 2.26 -3.36
N GLU A 70 5.14 1.25 -3.65
CA GLU A 70 4.15 1.25 -4.75
C GLU A 70 3.09 2.37 -4.59
N VAL A 71 2.80 2.82 -3.36
CA VAL A 71 1.82 3.89 -3.11
C VAL A 71 2.26 5.25 -3.68
N LYS A 72 3.53 5.42 -4.07
CA LYS A 72 4.00 6.65 -4.71
C LYS A 72 3.26 6.99 -6.00
N THR A 73 2.78 5.96 -6.71
CA THR A 73 1.92 6.16 -7.89
C THR A 73 0.61 6.82 -7.52
N TRP A 74 0.05 6.51 -6.34
CA TRP A 74 -1.16 7.16 -5.84
C TRP A 74 -0.86 8.62 -5.48
N VAL A 75 0.26 8.88 -4.78
CA VAL A 75 0.68 10.27 -4.48
C VAL A 75 0.77 11.10 -5.75
N ALA A 76 1.42 10.58 -6.80
CA ALA A 76 1.51 11.26 -8.09
C ALA A 76 0.13 11.52 -8.73
N ALA A 77 -0.77 10.55 -8.70
CA ALA A 77 -2.11 10.69 -9.28
C ALA A 77 -2.95 11.76 -8.55
N PHE A 78 -2.96 11.75 -7.22
CA PHE A 78 -3.72 12.70 -6.42
C PHE A 78 -3.08 14.10 -6.39
N ALA A 79 -1.75 14.19 -6.45
CA ALA A 79 -1.05 15.46 -6.63
C ALA A 79 -1.37 16.09 -8.00
N ALA A 80 -1.39 15.28 -9.06
CA ALA A 80 -1.81 15.74 -10.38
C ALA A 80 -3.25 16.25 -10.36
N LEU A 81 -4.18 15.51 -9.75
CA LEU A 81 -5.56 15.95 -9.58
C LEU A 81 -5.65 17.29 -8.84
N SER A 82 -4.91 17.43 -7.73
CA SER A 82 -4.84 18.68 -6.95
C SER A 82 -4.26 19.87 -7.73
N ALA A 83 -3.36 19.63 -8.68
CA ALA A 83 -2.78 20.69 -9.50
C ALA A 83 -3.79 21.30 -10.49
N PHE A 84 -4.85 20.58 -10.85
CA PHE A 84 -5.95 21.08 -11.69
C PHE A 84 -7.04 21.80 -10.89
N GLY A 85 -7.04 21.67 -9.56
CA GLY A 85 -8.03 22.28 -8.69
C GLY A 85 -8.35 21.40 -7.48
N PRO A 86 -9.19 21.88 -6.55
CA PRO A 86 -9.62 21.07 -5.42
C PRO A 86 -10.43 19.87 -5.92
N TYR A 87 -10.20 18.71 -5.31
CA TYR A 87 -11.02 17.51 -5.52
C TYR A 87 -11.69 17.07 -4.23
N GLN A 88 -12.70 16.23 -4.39
CA GLN A 88 -13.33 15.53 -3.30
C GLN A 88 -13.12 14.03 -3.44
N ALA A 89 -12.50 13.43 -2.42
CA ALA A 89 -12.34 11.98 -2.33
C ALA A 89 -13.68 11.32 -1.96
N ARG A 90 -13.91 10.11 -2.48
CA ARG A 90 -15.11 9.30 -2.29
C ARG A 90 -14.74 7.81 -2.27
N GLU A 91 -15.71 6.98 -1.89
CA GLU A 91 -15.62 5.51 -1.98
C GLU A 91 -14.38 4.91 -1.32
N ARG A 92 -13.97 5.51 -0.19
CA ARG A 92 -12.82 5.05 0.58
C ARG A 92 -13.08 3.66 1.16
N TYR A 93 -12.18 2.74 0.88
CA TYR A 93 -12.16 1.41 1.47
C TYR A 93 -10.73 1.02 1.86
N TYR A 94 -10.60 0.39 3.02
CA TYR A 94 -9.38 -0.27 3.43
C TYR A 94 -9.70 -1.52 4.23
N ARG A 95 -8.96 -2.60 3.96
CA ARG A 95 -9.00 -3.82 4.77
C ARG A 95 -7.60 -4.45 4.82
N PRO A 96 -7.08 -4.77 6.02
CA PRO A 96 -5.93 -5.65 6.12
C PRO A 96 -6.34 -7.08 5.76
N ILE A 97 -5.51 -7.77 4.98
CA ILE A 97 -5.70 -9.17 4.58
C ILE A 97 -4.43 -9.93 5.00
N PRO A 98 -4.34 -10.36 6.28
CA PRO A 98 -3.17 -11.08 6.79
C PRO A 98 -2.83 -12.32 5.97
N GLU A 99 -3.84 -13.02 5.47
CA GLU A 99 -3.69 -14.23 4.65
C GLU A 99 -2.99 -13.95 3.31
N TRP A 100 -2.96 -12.69 2.87
CA TRP A 100 -2.26 -12.25 1.67
C TRP A 100 -1.01 -11.41 1.99
N ILE A 101 -0.71 -11.19 3.28
CA ILE A 101 0.37 -10.33 3.75
C ILE A 101 0.27 -8.94 3.12
N ALA A 102 -0.96 -8.42 2.98
CA ALA A 102 -1.22 -7.16 2.29
C ALA A 102 -2.36 -6.36 2.93
N GLY A 103 -2.28 -5.04 2.81
CA GLY A 103 -3.43 -4.14 2.94
C GLY A 103 -4.09 -3.96 1.57
N PHE A 104 -5.42 -4.08 1.52
CA PHE A 104 -6.20 -3.76 0.32
C PHE A 104 -6.88 -2.40 0.50
N GLY A 105 -6.53 -1.44 -0.35
CA GLY A 105 -7.09 -0.09 -0.34
C GLY A 105 -7.77 0.28 -1.67
N SER A 106 -8.80 1.09 -1.59
CA SER A 106 -9.41 1.78 -2.73
C SER A 106 -9.84 3.18 -2.32
N LEU A 107 -9.62 4.15 -3.21
CA LEU A 107 -10.00 5.55 -3.04
C LEU A 107 -10.29 6.14 -4.42
N SER A 108 -11.46 6.75 -4.60
CA SER A 108 -11.79 7.51 -5.80
C SER A 108 -11.82 9.00 -5.47
N ALA A 109 -11.68 9.85 -6.48
CA ALA A 109 -11.79 11.29 -6.34
C ALA A 109 -12.29 11.92 -7.63
N HIS A 110 -13.01 13.03 -7.51
CA HIS A 110 -13.47 13.83 -8.64
C HIS A 110 -13.14 15.30 -8.40
N SER A 111 -12.85 16.01 -9.49
CA SER A 111 -12.65 17.46 -9.43
C SER A 111 -13.94 18.15 -8.97
N LEU A 112 -13.80 19.25 -8.23
CA LEU A 112 -14.92 20.10 -7.83
C LEU A 112 -15.24 21.21 -8.85
N THR A 113 -14.42 21.32 -9.89
CA THR A 113 -14.58 22.28 -11.00
C THR A 113 -15.25 21.65 -12.20
#